data_AF-A0A6L3F4Y3-F1
#
_entry.id   AF-A0A6L3F4Y3-F1
#
_cell.length_a   1.000
_cell.length_b   1.000
_cell.length_c   1.000
_cell.angle_alpha   90.00
_cell.angle_beta   90.00
_cell.angle_gamma   90.00
#
_symmetry.space_group_name_H-M   'P 1'
#
loop_
_entity.id
_entity.type
_entity.pdbx_description
1 polymer ?
#
loop_
_entity_poly.entity_id
_entity_poly.type
_entity_poly.pdbx_seq_one_letter_code
_entity_poly.pdbx_strand_id
1 'polypeptide(L)'
;MSTTNEFFGLPMPVFTAFGWAGEETALKFALSQLELFINALHAKLPKPIQTKLPNHGLSEANQNVYLAANKDVEKNVHIVFNARPMSLELQVALTDKQALTKAWKLAEKQPVIWHRLITELGSDWSLRLQQIQLDAESGNEVGHYQDLFKDDVIKMDEDTAFSILEKATYLNSEEKWVTPLYISRRFQSEQASAMGNAITTVMSEQISELMPLINFLTGKAKRKTTPRKKAKTSTVSASVASGKTFEEVVIPTVEEGFSHISELKPLHLRKGFVNLTPKHWPYFSINSRTETRKVTVYYEGVYDKNCAVWRLVPDDRARLVLSPTVHQWLEDNFVTTDQIQVVARKLDGDEIQISLKPVR
;
A
#
# COMPACT_ATOMS: atom_id res chain seq x y z
N MET A 1 -2.21 -36.46 15.57
CA MET A 1 -3.60 -36.74 15.20
C MET A 1 -4.11 -35.51 14.45
N SER A 2 -4.39 -35.65 13.15
CA SER A 2 -4.85 -34.56 12.29
C SER A 2 -6.36 -34.47 12.39
N THR A 3 -6.86 -33.57 13.24
CA THR A 3 -8.22 -33.05 13.15
C THR A 3 -8.13 -31.79 12.30
N THR A 4 -8.50 -31.89 11.03
CA THR A 4 -8.65 -30.76 10.12
C THR A 4 -9.83 -29.91 10.59
N ASN A 5 -9.66 -29.19 11.69
CA ASN A 5 -10.65 -28.23 12.14
C ASN A 5 -10.71 -27.13 11.07
N GLU A 6 -11.85 -27.02 10.40
CA GLU A 6 -12.07 -25.98 9.43
C GLU A 6 -12.09 -24.62 10.14
N PHE A 7 -11.46 -23.62 9.52
CA PHE A 7 -11.51 -22.26 10.01
C PHE A 7 -12.88 -21.65 9.68
N PHE A 8 -13.54 -21.06 10.67
CA PHE A 8 -14.85 -20.41 10.53
C PHE A 8 -14.84 -18.89 10.80
N GLY A 9 -13.68 -18.34 11.19
CA GLY A 9 -13.52 -16.94 11.58
C GLY A 9 -12.80 -16.78 12.92
N LEU A 10 -12.60 -15.54 13.34
CA LEU A 10 -12.04 -15.20 14.66
C LEU A 10 -13.17 -14.66 15.55
N PRO A 11 -13.87 -15.50 16.33
CA PRO A 11 -15.02 -15.04 17.10
C PRO A 11 -14.59 -14.14 18.28
N MET A 12 -15.50 -13.30 18.79
CA MET A 12 -15.25 -12.39 19.93
C MET A 12 -14.49 -13.00 21.12
N PRO A 13 -14.74 -14.26 21.54
CA PRO A 13 -13.97 -14.89 22.61
C PRO A 13 -12.45 -14.93 22.38
N VAL A 14 -11.99 -14.95 21.12
CA VAL A 14 -10.56 -14.86 20.79
C VAL A 14 -9.97 -13.56 21.32
N PHE A 15 -10.69 -12.45 21.17
CA PHE A 15 -10.20 -11.14 21.59
C PHE A 15 -10.34 -10.94 23.10
N THR A 16 -11.48 -11.33 23.69
CA THR A 16 -11.72 -11.16 25.13
C THR A 16 -10.79 -12.02 25.99
N ALA A 17 -10.32 -13.16 25.48
CA ALA A 17 -9.38 -14.04 26.18
C ALA A 17 -8.08 -13.34 26.60
N PHE A 18 -7.60 -12.35 25.83
CA PHE A 18 -6.38 -11.61 26.15
C PHE A 18 -6.58 -10.50 27.20
N GLY A 19 -7.84 -10.23 27.60
CA GLY A 19 -8.18 -9.21 28.61
C GLY A 19 -8.61 -9.79 29.95
N TRP A 20 -8.86 -11.10 30.01
CA TRP A 20 -9.25 -11.81 31.22
C TRP A 20 -8.03 -12.42 31.89
N ALA A 21 -7.54 -11.74 32.93
CA ALA A 21 -6.45 -12.21 33.77
C ALA A 21 -6.87 -13.46 34.56
N GLY A 22 -6.75 -14.66 33.98
CA GLY A 22 -6.83 -15.90 34.76
C GLY A 22 -7.25 -17.19 34.05
N GLU A 23 -7.81 -17.17 32.84
CA GLU A 23 -8.25 -18.42 32.18
C GLU A 23 -7.26 -18.89 31.13
N GLU A 24 -6.29 -19.71 31.55
CA GLU A 24 -5.36 -20.43 30.67
C GLU A 24 -6.10 -21.20 29.57
N THR A 25 -7.29 -21.71 29.87
CA THR A 25 -8.18 -22.38 28.91
C THR A 25 -8.69 -21.44 27.82
N ALA A 26 -9.09 -20.21 28.16
CA ALA A 26 -9.54 -19.21 27.19
C ALA A 26 -8.39 -18.76 26.28
N LEU A 27 -7.19 -18.58 26.84
CA LEU A 27 -5.99 -18.28 26.07
C LEU A 27 -5.64 -19.42 25.12
N LYS A 28 -5.64 -20.67 25.58
CA LYS A 28 -5.42 -21.86 24.73
C LYS A 28 -6.43 -21.94 23.59
N PHE A 29 -7.71 -21.66 23.87
CA PHE A 29 -8.73 -21.58 22.84
C PHE A 29 -8.41 -20.48 21.82
N ALA A 30 -8.12 -19.26 22.26
CA ALA A 30 -7.80 -18.14 21.39
C ALA A 30 -6.57 -18.43 20.50
N LEU A 31 -5.49 -18.97 21.07
CA LEU A 31 -4.29 -19.36 20.33
C LEU A 31 -4.58 -20.46 19.30
N SER A 32 -5.43 -21.44 19.65
CA SER A 32 -5.86 -22.48 18.70
C SER A 32 -6.65 -21.90 17.52
N GLN A 33 -7.51 -20.90 17.75
CA GLN A 33 -8.25 -20.23 16.67
C GLN A 33 -7.33 -19.38 15.79
N LEU A 34 -6.33 -18.70 16.38
CA LEU A 34 -5.32 -17.96 15.63
C LEU A 34 -4.46 -18.90 14.77
N GLU A 35 -4.13 -20.10 15.28
CA GLU A 35 -3.39 -21.11 14.52
C GLU A 35 -4.20 -21.61 13.31
N LEU A 36 -5.50 -21.87 13.48
CA LEU A 36 -6.39 -22.19 12.35
C LEU A 36 -6.46 -21.03 11.34
N PHE A 37 -6.54 -19.79 11.83
CA PHE A 37 -6.55 -18.58 11.01
C PHE A 37 -5.29 -18.46 10.16
N ILE A 38 -4.10 -18.62 10.74
CA ILE A 38 -2.85 -18.42 9.98
C ILE A 38 -2.65 -19.50 8.91
N ASN A 39 -3.06 -20.74 9.20
CA ASN A 39 -3.03 -21.84 8.24
C ASN A 39 -4.00 -21.59 7.06
N ALA A 40 -5.23 -21.16 7.37
CA ALA A 40 -6.23 -20.81 6.36
C ALA A 40 -5.81 -19.58 5.54
N LEU A 41 -5.24 -18.57 6.19
CA LEU A 41 -4.72 -17.36 5.54
C LEU A 41 -3.59 -17.72 4.58
N HIS A 42 -2.56 -18.45 5.04
CA HIS A 42 -1.43 -18.83 4.21
C HIS A 42 -1.86 -19.62 2.97
N ALA A 43 -2.82 -20.55 3.12
CA ALA A 43 -3.38 -21.30 1.99
C ALA A 43 -4.09 -20.40 0.96
N LYS A 44 -4.72 -19.30 1.40
CA LYS A 44 -5.38 -18.32 0.52
C LYS A 44 -4.44 -17.31 -0.12
N LEU A 45 -3.23 -17.11 0.41
CA LEU A 45 -2.29 -16.15 -0.17
C LEU A 45 -1.95 -16.51 -1.63
N PRO A 46 -1.74 -15.52 -2.51
CA PRO A 46 -1.19 -15.77 -3.83
C PRO A 46 0.14 -16.53 -3.77
N LYS A 47 0.37 -17.48 -4.68
CA LYS A 47 1.61 -18.28 -4.76
C LYS A 47 2.91 -17.46 -4.67
N PRO A 48 3.04 -16.27 -5.29
CA PRO A 48 4.24 -15.46 -5.16
C PRO A 48 4.51 -14.99 -3.72
N ILE A 49 3.46 -14.79 -2.92
CA ILE A 49 3.57 -14.37 -1.52
C ILE A 49 3.90 -15.58 -0.65
N GLN A 50 3.22 -16.72 -0.84
CA GLN A 50 3.55 -17.97 -0.14
C GLN A 50 5.02 -18.36 -0.33
N THR A 51 5.56 -18.17 -1.53
CA THR A 51 6.98 -18.45 -1.82
C THR A 51 7.94 -17.49 -1.08
N LYS A 52 7.50 -16.26 -0.81
CA LYS A 52 8.29 -15.24 -0.11
C LYS A 52 8.20 -15.38 1.41
N LEU A 53 7.05 -15.82 1.91
CA LEU A 53 6.76 -16.04 3.33
C LEU A 53 6.34 -17.50 3.56
N PRO A 54 7.23 -18.48 3.32
CA PRO A 54 6.87 -19.89 3.34
C PRO A 54 6.65 -20.43 4.76
N ASN A 55 7.17 -19.75 5.79
CA ASN A 55 7.07 -20.19 7.17
C ASN A 55 5.90 -19.45 7.83
N HIS A 56 5.06 -20.19 8.55
CA HIS A 56 3.92 -19.64 9.26
C HIS A 56 3.58 -20.51 10.45
N GLY A 57 2.95 -19.94 11.47
CA GLY A 57 2.56 -20.70 12.65
C GLY A 57 2.28 -19.82 13.86
N LEU A 58 2.18 -20.48 15.01
CA LEU A 58 1.98 -19.89 16.32
C LEU A 58 3.34 -19.65 17.01
N SER A 59 3.52 -18.47 17.59
CA SER A 59 4.55 -18.19 18.59
C SER A 59 3.90 -18.17 19.96
N GLU A 60 4.08 -19.24 20.73
CA GLU A 60 3.53 -19.33 22.10
C GLU A 60 4.15 -18.29 23.03
N ALA A 61 5.45 -18.02 22.89
CA ALA A 61 6.18 -17.05 23.69
C ALA A 61 5.61 -15.63 23.51
N ASN A 62 5.30 -15.25 22.27
CA ASN A 62 4.78 -13.92 21.94
C ASN A 62 3.24 -13.88 21.86
N GLN A 63 2.56 -15.02 22.08
CA GLN A 63 1.11 -15.20 22.01
C GLN A 63 0.49 -14.66 20.71
N ASN A 64 1.14 -14.90 19.58
CA ASN A 64 0.73 -14.39 18.28
C ASN A 64 0.97 -15.40 17.16
N VAL A 65 0.46 -15.12 15.97
CA VAL A 65 0.72 -15.94 14.77
C VAL A 65 1.45 -15.11 13.72
N TYR A 66 2.25 -15.78 12.90
CA TYR A 66 3.16 -15.10 11.99
C TYR A 66 3.20 -15.70 10.58
N LEU A 67 3.69 -14.88 9.63
CA LEU A 67 4.18 -15.26 8.30
C LEU A 67 5.62 -14.75 8.17
N ALA A 68 6.58 -15.62 7.89
CA ALA A 68 8.00 -15.28 7.90
C ALA A 68 8.75 -15.78 6.67
N ALA A 69 9.70 -14.99 6.20
CA ALA A 69 10.57 -15.35 5.08
C ALA A 69 11.61 -16.42 5.45
N ASN A 70 11.91 -16.59 6.74
CA ASN A 70 12.90 -17.53 7.26
C ASN A 70 12.30 -18.37 8.39
N LYS A 71 12.89 -19.54 8.67
CA LYS A 71 12.48 -20.41 9.79
C LYS A 71 12.68 -19.75 11.14
N ASP A 72 13.77 -18.99 11.23
CA ASP A 72 14.00 -18.08 12.34
C ASP A 72 13.27 -16.77 12.03
N VAL A 73 12.16 -16.54 12.73
CA VAL A 73 11.16 -15.52 12.39
C VAL A 73 11.77 -14.12 12.36
N GLU A 74 12.63 -13.81 13.32
CA GLU A 74 13.18 -12.47 13.53
C GLU A 74 14.38 -12.16 12.63
N LYS A 75 14.99 -13.17 12.00
CA LYS A 75 16.15 -12.99 11.08
C LYS A 75 15.84 -12.24 9.79
N ASN A 76 14.58 -11.95 9.51
CA ASN A 76 14.19 -11.18 8.33
C ASN A 76 12.85 -10.49 8.56
N VAL A 77 12.34 -9.87 7.49
CA VAL A 77 10.97 -9.34 7.50
C VAL A 77 9.99 -10.48 7.77
N HIS A 78 9.09 -10.20 8.70
CA HIS A 78 8.00 -11.09 9.04
C HIS A 78 6.74 -10.26 9.31
N ILE A 79 5.59 -10.91 9.20
CA ILE A 79 4.27 -10.35 9.46
C ILE A 79 3.71 -11.09 10.67
N VAL A 80 3.19 -10.35 11.63
CA VAL A 80 2.59 -10.86 12.86
C VAL A 80 1.16 -10.40 12.96
N PHE A 81 0.29 -11.27 13.49
CA PHE A 81 -1.07 -10.95 13.86
C PHE A 81 -1.20 -11.06 15.38
N ASN A 82 -1.39 -9.92 16.03
CA ASN A 82 -1.56 -9.83 17.48
C ASN A 82 -3.04 -9.62 17.79
N ALA A 83 -3.67 -10.61 18.43
CA ALA A 83 -4.99 -10.41 18.99
C ALA A 83 -4.86 -9.68 20.34
N ARG A 84 -5.69 -8.65 20.53
CA ARG A 84 -5.79 -7.84 21.75
C ARG A 84 -7.27 -7.73 22.14
N PRO A 85 -7.60 -7.38 23.40
CA PRO A 85 -8.99 -7.29 23.88
C PRO A 85 -9.97 -6.57 22.94
N MET A 86 -9.52 -5.49 22.30
CA MET A 86 -10.36 -4.65 21.44
C MET A 86 -9.90 -4.61 19.98
N SER A 87 -8.87 -5.37 19.60
CA SER A 87 -8.36 -5.28 18.21
C SER A 87 -7.61 -6.51 17.74
N LEU A 88 -7.59 -6.69 16.42
CA LEU A 88 -6.60 -7.49 15.73
C LEU A 88 -5.57 -6.54 15.10
N GLU A 89 -4.31 -6.68 15.45
CA GLU A 89 -3.22 -5.88 14.91
C GLU A 89 -2.42 -6.72 13.90
N LEU A 90 -2.47 -6.31 12.64
CA LEU A 90 -1.57 -6.77 11.58
C LEU A 90 -0.30 -5.92 11.64
N GLN A 91 0.86 -6.54 11.84
CA GLN A 91 2.13 -5.84 11.97
C GLN A 91 3.20 -6.45 11.08
N VAL A 92 3.83 -5.65 10.23
CA VAL A 92 5.11 -5.99 9.58
C VAL A 92 6.24 -5.55 10.50
N ALA A 93 7.19 -6.43 10.74
CA ALA A 93 8.34 -6.17 11.60
C ALA A 93 9.65 -6.54 10.89
N LEU A 94 10.66 -5.71 11.11
CA LEU A 94 12.05 -5.96 10.74
C LEU A 94 12.93 -5.55 11.93
N THR A 95 13.53 -6.54 12.59
CA THR A 95 14.26 -6.37 13.85
C THR A 95 15.72 -6.80 13.74
N ASP A 96 16.03 -7.80 12.91
CA ASP A 96 17.42 -8.24 12.70
C ASP A 96 18.33 -7.12 12.19
N LYS A 97 19.44 -6.91 12.89
CA LYS A 97 20.41 -5.84 12.61
C LYS A 97 21.01 -5.94 11.22
N GLN A 98 21.30 -7.14 10.72
CA GLN A 98 21.89 -7.30 9.38
C GLN A 98 20.88 -6.98 8.28
N ALA A 99 19.63 -7.42 8.44
CA ALA A 99 18.55 -7.11 7.52
C ALA A 99 18.21 -5.61 7.54
N LEU A 100 18.14 -4.99 8.72
CA LEU A 100 17.96 -3.55 8.91
C LEU A 100 19.07 -2.74 8.24
N THR A 101 20.33 -3.16 8.38
CA THR A 101 21.47 -2.48 7.75
C THR A 101 21.30 -2.41 6.23
N LYS A 102 20.80 -3.49 5.61
CA LYS A 102 20.54 -3.53 4.17
C LYS A 102 19.33 -2.66 3.80
N ALA A 103 18.26 -2.74 4.58
CA ALA A 103 17.04 -1.97 4.37
C ALA A 103 17.31 -0.46 4.48
N TRP A 104 18.01 -0.02 5.52
CA TRP A 104 18.33 1.38 5.77
C TRP A 104 19.28 1.97 4.72
N LYS A 105 20.35 1.25 4.36
CA LYS A 105 21.22 1.67 3.25
C LYS A 105 20.49 1.78 1.92
N LEU A 106 19.46 0.96 1.68
CA LEU A 106 18.65 1.07 0.47
C LEU A 106 17.67 2.25 0.56
N ALA A 107 17.04 2.45 1.72
CA ALA A 107 16.13 3.56 1.98
C ALA A 107 16.85 4.91 1.87
N GLU A 108 18.06 5.04 2.45
CA GLU A 108 18.91 6.23 2.32
C GLU A 108 19.28 6.53 0.86
N LYS A 109 19.51 5.50 0.03
CA LYS A 109 19.78 5.67 -1.41
C LYS A 109 18.54 6.03 -2.24
N GLN A 110 17.35 5.67 -1.75
CA GLN A 110 16.08 5.84 -2.47
C GLN A 110 15.00 6.39 -1.52
N PRO A 111 15.21 7.56 -0.91
CA PRO A 111 14.39 8.01 0.21
C PRO A 111 12.97 8.40 -0.24
N VAL A 112 12.84 8.96 -1.45
CA VAL A 112 11.54 9.25 -2.08
C VAL A 112 10.73 7.97 -2.30
N ILE A 113 11.36 6.88 -2.74
CA ILE A 113 10.66 5.61 -2.98
C ILE A 113 10.23 5.00 -1.65
N TRP A 114 11.10 5.01 -0.64
CA TRP A 114 10.76 4.52 0.69
C TRP A 114 9.58 5.31 1.29
N HIS A 115 9.67 6.64 1.30
CA HIS A 115 8.61 7.51 1.81
C HIS A 115 7.28 7.27 1.10
N ARG A 116 7.31 7.19 -0.23
CA ARG A 116 6.14 6.87 -1.04
C ARG A 116 5.53 5.50 -0.67
N LEU A 117 6.34 4.45 -0.58
CA LEU A 117 5.87 3.10 -0.25
C LEU A 117 5.23 3.01 1.14
N ILE A 118 5.69 3.84 2.08
CA ILE A 118 5.13 3.93 3.44
C ILE A 118 3.81 4.72 3.43
N THR A 119 3.79 5.90 2.83
CA THR A 119 2.62 6.79 2.81
C THR A 119 1.47 6.24 1.95
N GLU A 120 1.78 5.49 0.88
CA GLU A 120 0.78 4.82 0.03
C GLU A 120 -0.05 3.75 0.77
N LEU A 121 0.36 3.32 1.96
CA LEU A 121 -0.43 2.41 2.80
C LEU A 121 -1.71 3.08 3.32
N GLY A 122 -1.70 4.42 3.49
CA GLY A 122 -2.85 5.21 3.93
C GLY A 122 -2.95 5.39 5.45
N SER A 123 -3.91 6.21 5.88
CA SER A 123 -4.05 6.69 7.28
C SER A 123 -4.31 5.60 8.32
N ASP A 124 -4.79 4.44 7.91
CA ASP A 124 -5.08 3.32 8.81
C ASP A 124 -3.80 2.58 9.26
N TRP A 125 -2.67 2.94 8.68
CA TRP A 125 -1.36 2.38 9.01
C TRP A 125 -0.56 3.34 9.86
N SER A 126 0.11 2.78 10.85
CA SER A 126 1.08 3.48 11.69
C SER A 126 2.49 2.94 11.42
N LEU A 127 3.47 3.84 11.46
CA LEU A 127 4.88 3.50 11.42
C LEU A 127 5.47 3.75 12.80
N ARG A 128 6.26 2.79 13.29
CA ARG A 128 7.08 2.95 14.47
C ARG A 128 8.52 2.58 14.16
N LEU A 129 9.41 3.54 14.34
CA LEU A 129 10.85 3.37 14.25
C LEU A 129 11.44 3.57 15.64
N GLN A 130 12.08 2.54 16.16
CA GLN A 130 12.63 2.57 17.51
C GLN A 130 14.15 2.74 17.47
N GLN A 131 14.72 3.27 18.54
CA GLN A 131 16.14 3.15 18.85
C GLN A 131 16.26 2.24 20.06
N ILE A 132 16.89 1.07 19.87
CA ILE A 132 17.12 0.08 20.93
C ILE A 132 18.62 -0.02 21.18
N GLN A 133 18.99 -0.02 22.45
CA GLN A 133 20.36 -0.24 22.88
C GLN A 133 20.66 -1.73 22.92
N LEU A 134 21.76 -2.13 22.29
CA LEU A 134 22.34 -3.46 22.37
C LEU A 134 23.45 -3.50 23.42
N ASP A 135 23.61 -4.67 24.03
CA ASP A 135 24.75 -4.97 24.87
C ASP A 135 25.98 -5.20 24.01
N ALA A 136 27.09 -4.56 24.35
CA ALA A 136 28.33 -4.62 23.59
C ALA A 136 28.99 -6.01 23.66
N GLU A 137 28.74 -6.79 24.71
CA GLU A 137 29.35 -8.12 24.90
C GLU A 137 28.47 -9.27 24.38
N SER A 138 27.16 -9.23 24.65
CA SER A 138 26.24 -10.31 24.24
C SER A 138 25.52 -10.06 22.92
N GLY A 139 25.48 -8.82 22.41
CA GLY A 139 24.71 -8.44 21.24
C GLY A 139 23.18 -8.50 21.44
N ASN A 140 22.72 -8.77 22.66
CA ASN A 140 21.30 -8.82 23.01
C ASN A 140 20.73 -7.42 23.27
N GLU A 141 19.42 -7.29 23.10
CA GLU A 141 18.69 -6.05 23.40
C GLU A 141 18.71 -5.76 24.91
N VAL A 142 19.22 -4.59 25.29
CA VAL A 142 19.30 -4.13 26.69
C VAL A 142 18.06 -3.31 27.06
N GLY A 143 17.53 -2.54 26.11
CA GLY A 143 16.32 -1.75 26.35
C GLY A 143 15.98 -0.76 25.25
N HIS A 144 14.70 -0.38 25.22
CA HIS A 144 14.20 0.72 24.40
C HIS A 144 14.76 2.06 24.91
N TYR A 145 15.34 2.85 24.00
CA TYR A 145 15.90 4.16 24.33
C TYR A 145 14.94 5.30 23.97
N GLN A 146 14.52 5.37 22.70
CA GLN A 146 13.51 6.33 22.24
C GLN A 146 12.80 5.84 20.97
N ASP A 147 11.66 6.44 20.64
CA ASP A 147 11.04 6.28 19.32
C ASP A 147 11.58 7.39 18.40
N LEU A 148 12.20 7.02 17.28
CA LEU A 148 12.63 7.96 16.23
C LEU A 148 11.42 8.51 15.47
N PHE A 149 10.39 7.67 15.32
CA PHE A 149 9.10 8.04 14.78
C PHE A 149 8.04 7.09 15.34
N LYS A 150 6.85 7.62 15.65
CA LYS A 150 5.69 6.83 16.07
C LYS A 150 4.42 7.62 15.80
N ASP A 151 3.86 7.44 14.63
CA ASP A 151 2.58 8.05 14.25
C ASP A 151 1.98 7.34 13.01
N ASP A 152 0.85 7.85 12.54
CA ASP A 152 0.24 7.45 11.28
C ASP A 152 1.20 7.75 10.12
N VAL A 153 1.27 6.84 9.14
CA VAL A 153 2.22 6.95 8.02
C VAL A 153 2.04 8.24 7.22
N ILE A 154 0.82 8.79 7.18
CA ILE A 154 0.48 10.02 6.45
C ILE A 154 1.01 11.31 7.09
N LYS A 155 1.37 11.28 8.38
CA LYS A 155 1.90 12.45 9.09
C LYS A 155 3.41 12.60 8.92
N MET A 156 4.06 11.62 8.29
CA MET A 156 5.47 11.69 7.97
C MET A 156 5.64 12.46 6.65
N ASP A 157 6.03 13.73 6.74
CA ASP A 157 6.45 14.49 5.57
C ASP A 157 7.82 14.01 5.03
N GLU A 158 8.18 14.47 3.83
CA GLU A 158 9.41 14.04 3.14
C GLU A 158 10.68 14.46 3.92
N ASP A 159 10.71 15.67 4.46
CA ASP A 159 11.87 16.20 5.20
C ASP A 159 12.11 15.40 6.50
N THR A 160 11.04 15.12 7.23
CA THR A 160 11.05 14.28 8.43
C THR A 160 11.50 12.86 8.10
N ALA A 161 10.97 12.28 7.02
CA ALA A 161 11.39 10.96 6.56
C ALA A 161 12.90 10.92 6.25
N PHE A 162 13.43 11.92 5.57
CA PHE A 162 14.84 11.94 5.18
C PHE A 162 15.75 12.06 6.41
N SER A 163 15.41 12.96 7.33
CA SER A 163 16.11 13.10 8.61
C SER A 163 16.08 11.81 9.44
N ILE A 164 14.94 11.11 9.48
CA ILE A 164 14.83 9.83 10.19
C ILE A 164 15.66 8.74 9.51
N LEU A 165 15.67 8.67 8.18
CA LEU A 165 16.44 7.67 7.44
C LEU A 165 17.95 7.84 7.63
N GLU A 166 18.45 9.08 7.62
CA GLU A 166 19.85 9.38 7.92
C GLU A 166 20.21 8.91 9.33
N LYS A 167 19.39 9.31 10.32
CA LYS A 167 19.59 8.91 11.73
C LYS A 167 19.49 7.40 11.93
N ALA A 168 18.52 6.73 11.30
CA ALA A 168 18.32 5.29 11.41
C ALA A 168 19.49 4.52 10.81
N THR A 169 20.02 4.99 9.67
CA THR A 169 21.19 4.39 9.01
C THR A 169 22.45 4.56 9.86
N TYR A 170 22.68 5.77 10.39
CA TYR A 170 23.78 6.05 11.30
C TYR A 170 23.74 5.15 12.53
N LEU A 171 22.62 5.13 13.26
CA LEU A 171 22.47 4.33 14.48
C LEU A 171 22.66 2.83 14.19
N ASN A 172 22.06 2.31 13.12
CA ASN A 172 22.17 0.88 12.81
C ASN A 172 23.59 0.47 12.33
N SER A 173 24.45 1.44 12.00
CA SER A 173 25.87 1.20 11.69
C SER A 173 26.73 1.07 12.95
N GLU A 174 26.29 1.62 14.08
CA GLU A 174 26.98 1.50 15.35
C GLU A 174 26.71 0.14 16.01
N GLU A 175 27.70 -0.42 16.71
CA GLU A 175 27.56 -1.72 17.38
C GLU A 175 26.51 -1.69 18.51
N LYS A 176 26.43 -0.55 19.21
CA LYS A 176 25.58 -0.35 20.39
C LYS A 176 24.10 -0.16 20.07
N TRP A 177 23.71 0.10 18.83
CA TRP A 177 22.31 0.39 18.50
C TRP A 177 21.75 -0.55 17.44
N VAL A 178 20.44 -0.68 17.48
CA VAL A 178 19.61 -1.21 16.40
C VAL A 178 18.39 -0.32 16.25
N THR A 179 17.92 -0.15 15.02
CA THR A 179 16.75 0.68 14.72
C THR A 179 15.62 -0.13 14.07
N PRO A 180 14.85 -0.90 14.86
CA PRO A 180 13.77 -1.72 14.32
C PRO A 180 12.68 -0.91 13.63
N LEU A 181 12.12 -1.52 12.60
CA LEU A 181 10.99 -0.99 11.84
C LEU A 181 9.75 -1.84 12.12
N TYR A 182 8.67 -1.18 12.55
CA TYR A 182 7.35 -1.77 12.67
C TYR A 182 6.33 -0.94 11.90
N ILE A 183 5.51 -1.61 11.11
CA ILE A 183 4.37 -1.01 10.42
C ILE A 183 3.15 -1.79 10.80
N SER A 184 2.15 -1.15 11.39
CA SER A 184 0.95 -1.85 11.84
C SER A 184 -0.35 -1.17 11.48
N ARG A 185 -1.36 -2.00 11.25
CA ARG A 185 -2.76 -1.63 11.06
C ARG A 185 -3.61 -2.38 12.07
N ARG A 186 -4.53 -1.67 12.71
CA ARG A 186 -5.43 -2.24 13.72
C ARG A 186 -6.85 -2.33 13.18
N PHE A 187 -7.47 -3.47 13.40
CA PHE A 187 -8.87 -3.74 13.11
C PHE A 187 -9.61 -3.86 14.44
N GLN A 188 -10.80 -3.29 14.55
CA GLN A 188 -11.61 -3.45 15.76
C GLN A 188 -12.02 -4.92 15.91
N SER A 189 -12.01 -5.45 17.15
CA SER A 189 -12.33 -6.85 17.42
C SER A 189 -13.73 -7.25 16.94
N GLU A 190 -14.71 -6.36 17.12
CA GLU A 190 -16.08 -6.56 16.62
C GLU A 190 -16.12 -6.70 15.10
N GLN A 191 -15.38 -5.84 14.39
CA GLN A 191 -15.27 -5.88 12.94
C GLN A 191 -14.60 -7.18 12.49
N ALA A 192 -13.46 -7.53 13.08
CA ALA A 192 -12.74 -8.76 12.77
C ALA A 192 -13.59 -10.02 13.04
N SER A 193 -14.37 -10.01 14.13
CA SER A 193 -15.28 -11.11 14.46
C SER A 193 -16.47 -11.20 13.51
N ALA A 194 -17.03 -10.06 13.09
CA ALA A 194 -18.16 -10.03 12.16
C ALA A 194 -17.79 -10.52 10.75
N MET A 195 -16.52 -10.43 10.36
CA MET A 195 -16.05 -10.91 9.04
C MET A 195 -16.16 -12.43 8.87
N GLY A 196 -16.18 -13.22 9.95
CA GLY A 196 -16.17 -14.67 9.88
C GLY A 196 -15.03 -15.18 8.98
N ASN A 197 -15.36 -16.03 7.99
CA ASN A 197 -14.40 -16.56 7.03
C ASN A 197 -13.81 -15.54 6.05
N ALA A 198 -14.47 -14.40 5.85
CA ALA A 198 -13.99 -13.37 4.93
C ALA A 198 -12.71 -12.70 5.42
N ILE A 199 -12.40 -12.77 6.72
CA ILE A 199 -11.20 -12.16 7.31
C ILE A 199 -9.91 -12.63 6.62
N THR A 200 -9.84 -13.90 6.22
CA THR A 200 -8.67 -14.44 5.51
C THR A 200 -8.48 -13.81 4.13
N THR A 201 -9.58 -13.48 3.44
CA THR A 201 -9.54 -12.77 2.15
C THR A 201 -9.08 -11.34 2.35
N VAL A 202 -9.67 -10.63 3.31
CA VAL A 202 -9.29 -9.24 3.66
C VAL A 202 -7.81 -9.18 4.04
N MET A 203 -7.34 -10.05 4.93
CA MET A 203 -5.94 -10.06 5.35
C MET A 203 -4.99 -10.44 4.21
N SER A 204 -5.41 -11.31 3.28
CA SER A 204 -4.63 -11.63 2.08
C SER A 204 -4.47 -10.42 1.16
N GLU A 205 -5.51 -9.61 0.99
CA GLU A 205 -5.45 -8.34 0.23
C GLU A 205 -4.51 -7.35 0.93
N GLN A 206 -4.62 -7.20 2.26
CA GLN A 206 -3.74 -6.36 3.06
C GLN A 206 -2.26 -6.76 2.97
N ILE A 207 -1.96 -8.06 3.04
CA ILE A 207 -0.60 -8.55 2.83
C ILE A 207 -0.13 -8.26 1.40
N SER A 208 -1.01 -8.38 0.41
CA SER A 208 -0.67 -8.09 -0.99
C SER A 208 -0.31 -6.61 -1.19
N GLU A 209 -1.00 -5.70 -0.51
CA GLU A 209 -0.71 -4.26 -0.48
C GLU A 209 0.66 -3.95 0.16
N LEU A 210 1.08 -4.74 1.16
CA LEU A 210 2.40 -4.60 1.80
C LEU A 210 3.57 -5.13 0.95
N MET A 211 3.31 -5.96 -0.06
CA MET A 211 4.38 -6.64 -0.80
C MET A 211 5.38 -5.71 -1.49
N PRO A 212 4.99 -4.57 -2.12
CA PRO A 212 5.94 -3.62 -2.68
C PRO A 212 6.96 -3.13 -1.65
N LEU A 213 6.49 -2.76 -0.45
CA LEU A 213 7.35 -2.33 0.65
C LEU A 213 8.24 -3.47 1.16
N ILE A 214 7.68 -4.65 1.38
CA ILE A 214 8.44 -5.84 1.81
C ILE A 214 9.54 -6.18 0.78
N ASN A 215 9.24 -6.07 -0.51
CA ASN A 215 10.22 -6.29 -1.59
C ASN A 215 11.33 -5.24 -1.58
N PHE A 216 10.98 -3.98 -1.31
CA PHE A 216 11.93 -2.90 -1.14
C PHE A 216 12.85 -3.18 0.04
N LEU A 217 12.31 -3.38 1.26
CA LEU A 217 13.09 -3.59 2.48
C LEU A 217 14.01 -4.80 2.41
N THR A 218 13.61 -5.86 1.70
CA THR A 218 14.43 -7.07 1.54
C THR A 218 15.43 -7.00 0.39
N GLY A 219 15.49 -5.89 -0.37
CA GLY A 219 16.34 -5.75 -1.55
C GLY A 219 15.96 -6.70 -2.70
N LYS A 220 14.79 -7.34 -2.62
CA LYS A 220 14.26 -8.26 -3.64
C LYS A 220 13.35 -7.48 -4.60
N ALA A 221 13.84 -6.36 -5.14
CA ALA A 221 13.20 -5.71 -6.26
C ALA A 221 13.17 -6.68 -7.45
N LYS A 222 12.00 -6.83 -8.11
CA LYS A 222 11.91 -7.59 -9.34
C LYS A 222 12.91 -7.01 -10.34
N ARG A 223 13.96 -7.78 -10.66
CA ARG A 223 14.79 -7.57 -11.85
C ARG A 223 13.81 -7.39 -13.02
N LYS A 224 13.82 -6.24 -13.69
CA LYS A 224 13.01 -5.97 -14.88
C LYS A 224 13.03 -7.22 -15.76
N THR A 225 11.89 -7.90 -15.87
CA THR A 225 11.75 -8.99 -16.83
C THR A 225 11.72 -8.32 -18.18
N THR A 226 12.84 -8.43 -18.91
CA THR A 226 12.95 -8.01 -20.30
C THR A 226 11.73 -8.54 -21.06
N PRO A 227 10.99 -7.70 -21.79
CA PRO A 227 9.76 -8.14 -22.43
C PRO A 227 10.08 -9.27 -23.40
N ARG A 228 9.58 -10.46 -23.10
CA ARG A 228 9.63 -11.64 -23.95
C ARG A 228 8.89 -11.29 -25.24
N LYS A 229 9.62 -11.10 -26.34
CA LYS A 229 9.08 -10.92 -27.69
C LYS A 229 8.08 -12.04 -27.95
N LYS A 230 6.77 -11.73 -27.95
CA LYS A 230 5.75 -12.65 -28.43
C LYS A 230 5.98 -12.85 -29.93
N ALA A 231 6.14 -14.10 -30.33
CA ALA A 231 6.25 -14.52 -31.71
C ALA A 231 5.04 -14.02 -32.52
N LYS A 232 5.31 -13.50 -33.72
CA LYS A 232 4.31 -13.09 -34.70
C LYS A 232 3.49 -14.31 -35.12
N THR A 233 2.21 -14.34 -34.77
CA THR A 233 1.22 -15.17 -35.44
C THR A 233 0.82 -14.48 -36.74
N SER A 234 0.80 -15.25 -37.83
CA SER A 234 0.60 -14.79 -39.21
C SER A 234 -0.74 -14.09 -39.43
N THR A 235 -0.66 -12.98 -40.15
CA THR A 235 -1.76 -12.21 -40.74
C THR A 235 -2.55 -13.08 -41.73
N VAL A 236 -3.87 -13.17 -41.54
CA VAL A 236 -4.82 -13.46 -42.62
C VAL A 236 -5.36 -12.12 -43.10
N SER A 237 -5.27 -11.95 -44.41
CA SER A 237 -5.65 -10.79 -45.21
C SER A 237 -7.15 -10.57 -45.30
N ALA A 238 -7.57 -9.30 -45.23
CA ALA A 238 -8.74 -8.80 -45.93
C ALA A 238 -8.53 -7.33 -46.30
N SER A 239 -8.87 -7.05 -47.55
CA SER A 239 -8.47 -5.94 -48.41
C SER A 239 -9.51 -4.80 -48.44
N VAL A 240 -9.01 -3.56 -48.59
CA VAL A 240 -9.52 -2.42 -49.43
C VAL A 240 -10.87 -1.80 -48.97
N ALA A 241 -11.06 -0.49 -48.81
CA ALA A 241 -10.65 0.65 -49.65
C ALA A 241 -10.79 2.02 -48.93
N SER A 242 -10.15 3.03 -49.55
CA SER A 242 -10.53 4.45 -49.60
C SER A 242 -10.37 5.25 -48.29
N GLY A 243 -9.44 6.18 -48.13
CA GLY A 243 -9.01 7.21 -49.08
C GLY A 243 -9.62 8.55 -48.68
N LYS A 244 -8.89 9.31 -47.85
CA LYS A 244 -8.87 10.78 -47.83
C LYS A 244 -7.72 11.28 -46.95
N THR A 245 -6.75 11.83 -47.63
CA THR A 245 -5.65 12.66 -47.15
C THR A 245 -6.22 13.83 -46.33
N PHE A 246 -5.80 13.92 -45.07
CA PHE A 246 -5.78 15.16 -44.31
C PHE A 246 -4.38 15.34 -43.74
N GLU A 247 -3.99 16.59 -43.72
CA GLU A 247 -2.66 17.12 -43.47
C GLU A 247 -1.96 16.48 -42.28
N GLU A 248 -0.69 16.20 -42.52
CA GLU A 248 0.33 15.80 -41.57
C GLU A 248 0.51 16.90 -40.53
N VAL A 249 -0.33 16.89 -39.48
CA VAL A 249 0.02 17.52 -38.22
C VAL A 249 0.93 16.54 -37.51
N VAL A 250 2.22 16.87 -37.53
CA VAL A 250 3.26 16.30 -36.67
C VAL A 250 2.68 16.07 -35.28
N ILE A 251 2.33 14.82 -34.96
CA ILE A 251 2.00 14.43 -33.59
C ILE A 251 3.32 14.52 -32.85
N PRO A 252 3.50 15.47 -31.90
CA PRO A 252 4.63 15.42 -31.00
C PRO A 252 4.50 14.08 -30.28
N THR A 253 5.56 13.30 -30.30
CA THR A 253 5.76 12.13 -29.43
C THR A 253 5.12 12.42 -28.08
N VAL A 254 4.03 11.73 -27.77
CA VAL A 254 3.25 11.94 -26.53
C VAL A 254 4.17 11.53 -25.39
N GLU A 255 4.79 12.54 -24.78
CA GLU A 255 5.42 12.45 -23.47
C GLU A 255 4.39 11.88 -22.48
N GLU A 256 4.89 11.24 -21.43
CA GLU A 256 4.20 10.36 -20.47
C GLU A 256 3.08 11.02 -19.62
N GLY A 257 2.46 12.11 -20.07
CA GLY A 257 1.41 12.85 -19.37
C GLY A 257 0.83 14.05 -20.15
N PHE A 258 -0.07 14.80 -19.51
CA PHE A 258 -0.56 16.10 -19.99
C PHE A 258 -0.81 17.07 -18.81
N SER A 259 -0.85 18.37 -19.09
CA SER A 259 -1.26 19.41 -18.15
C SER A 259 -2.43 20.21 -18.71
N HIS A 260 -3.45 20.46 -17.90
CA HIS A 260 -4.66 21.17 -18.27
C HIS A 260 -5.09 22.11 -17.13
N ILE A 261 -5.43 23.35 -17.46
CA ILE A 261 -6.00 24.29 -16.50
C ILE A 261 -7.51 24.34 -16.73
N SER A 262 -8.28 24.09 -15.67
CA SER A 262 -9.74 24.17 -15.67
C SER A 262 -10.21 25.27 -14.73
N GLU A 263 -11.15 26.08 -15.19
CA GLU A 263 -11.89 27.03 -14.35
C GLU A 263 -12.95 26.29 -13.53
N LEU A 264 -13.00 26.57 -12.22
CA LEU A 264 -13.95 25.96 -11.28
C LEU A 264 -15.28 26.73 -11.28
N LYS A 265 -16.31 26.05 -11.81
CA LYS A 265 -17.71 26.51 -11.81
C LYS A 265 -18.42 26.09 -10.53
N PRO A 266 -19.54 26.74 -10.15
CA PRO A 266 -20.31 26.38 -8.96
C PRO A 266 -20.71 24.90 -8.88
N LEU A 267 -20.96 24.26 -10.03
CA LEU A 267 -21.28 22.83 -10.11
C LEU A 267 -20.07 21.92 -9.85
N HIS A 268 -18.86 22.37 -10.15
CA HIS A 268 -17.63 21.60 -9.89
C HIS A 268 -17.39 21.43 -8.40
N LEU A 269 -17.55 22.51 -7.64
CA LEU A 269 -17.47 22.51 -6.19
C LEU A 269 -18.60 21.69 -5.59
N ARG A 270 -19.88 22.01 -5.86
CA ARG A 270 -21.03 21.34 -5.23
C ARG A 270 -21.16 19.83 -5.49
N LYS A 271 -20.55 19.30 -6.54
CA LYS A 271 -20.72 17.91 -6.99
C LYS A 271 -19.40 17.15 -7.09
N GLY A 272 -18.28 17.76 -6.71
CA GLY A 272 -16.98 17.09 -6.69
C GLY A 272 -16.53 16.57 -8.06
N PHE A 273 -16.47 17.43 -9.08
CA PHE A 273 -15.92 17.03 -10.37
C PHE A 273 -15.21 18.17 -11.12
N VAL A 274 -14.24 17.82 -11.95
CA VAL A 274 -13.54 18.74 -12.86
C VAL A 274 -13.77 18.28 -14.30
N ASN A 275 -14.24 19.19 -15.15
CA ASN A 275 -14.41 18.88 -16.57
C ASN A 275 -13.09 19.06 -17.31
N LEU A 276 -12.75 18.09 -18.14
CA LEU A 276 -11.65 18.17 -19.09
C LEU A 276 -12.21 18.35 -20.51
N THR A 277 -11.32 18.57 -21.48
CA THR A 277 -11.70 18.63 -22.91
C THR A 277 -11.84 17.24 -23.55
N PRO A 278 -12.54 17.12 -24.69
CA PRO A 278 -12.63 15.87 -25.47
C PRO A 278 -11.25 15.32 -25.91
N LYS A 279 -10.27 16.21 -26.11
CA LYS A 279 -8.90 15.84 -26.50
C LYS A 279 -8.20 14.97 -25.45
N HIS A 280 -8.63 15.01 -24.19
CA HIS A 280 -8.03 14.23 -23.12
C HIS A 280 -8.62 12.83 -22.99
N TRP A 281 -9.82 12.54 -23.52
CA TRP A 281 -10.43 11.22 -23.37
C TRP A 281 -9.57 10.06 -23.92
N PRO A 282 -8.93 10.18 -25.10
CA PRO A 282 -8.04 9.13 -25.63
C PRO A 282 -6.90 8.74 -24.68
N TYR A 283 -6.47 9.64 -23.80
CA TYR A 283 -5.44 9.35 -22.80
C TYR A 283 -5.91 8.32 -21.76
N PHE A 284 -7.20 8.35 -21.40
CA PHE A 284 -7.82 7.49 -20.38
C PHE A 284 -8.46 6.22 -20.95
N SER A 285 -8.76 6.19 -22.25
CA SER A 285 -9.41 5.04 -22.89
C SER A 285 -8.46 3.85 -23.05
N ILE A 286 -8.89 2.66 -22.61
CA ILE A 286 -8.17 1.39 -22.86
C ILE A 286 -8.58 0.84 -24.25
N ASN A 287 -9.87 0.98 -24.57
CA ASN A 287 -10.49 0.53 -25.81
C ASN A 287 -11.71 1.39 -26.15
N SER A 288 -12.31 1.16 -27.32
CA SER A 288 -13.47 1.93 -27.81
C SER A 288 -14.73 1.83 -26.94
N ARG A 289 -14.82 0.81 -26.08
CA ARG A 289 -15.94 0.57 -25.14
C ARG A 289 -15.68 1.10 -23.74
N THR A 290 -14.53 1.73 -23.49
CA THR A 290 -14.23 2.30 -22.18
C THR A 290 -15.13 3.52 -21.99
N GLU A 291 -15.83 3.58 -20.87
CA GLU A 291 -16.67 4.73 -20.47
C GLU A 291 -16.19 5.34 -19.16
N THR A 292 -15.53 4.53 -18.31
CA THR A 292 -15.01 4.95 -17.02
C THR A 292 -13.61 4.39 -16.82
N ARG A 293 -12.70 5.22 -16.29
CA ARG A 293 -11.33 4.85 -15.96
C ARG A 293 -11.03 5.24 -14.52
N LYS A 294 -10.59 4.29 -13.69
CA LYS A 294 -10.11 4.58 -12.34
C LYS A 294 -8.79 5.36 -12.42
N VAL A 295 -8.64 6.38 -11.57
CA VAL A 295 -7.46 7.24 -11.53
C VAL A 295 -7.09 7.55 -10.09
N THR A 296 -5.81 7.78 -9.85
CA THR A 296 -5.30 8.18 -8.54
C THR A 296 -5.11 9.70 -8.54
N VAL A 297 -5.84 10.43 -7.70
CA VAL A 297 -5.69 11.88 -7.58
C VAL A 297 -4.70 12.21 -6.47
N TYR A 298 -3.76 13.11 -6.76
CA TYR A 298 -2.78 13.62 -5.82
C TYR A 298 -3.04 15.10 -5.55
N TYR A 299 -3.24 15.47 -4.29
CA TYR A 299 -3.47 16.84 -3.84
C TYR A 299 -2.84 17.04 -2.46
N GLU A 300 -2.07 18.10 -2.26
CA GLU A 300 -1.45 18.43 -0.95
C GLU A 300 -0.74 17.28 -0.22
N GLY A 301 -0.07 16.39 -0.95
CA GLY A 301 0.61 15.23 -0.36
C GLY A 301 -0.29 14.00 -0.16
N VAL A 302 -1.60 14.11 -0.36
CA VAL A 302 -2.58 13.03 -0.23
C VAL A 302 -2.83 12.37 -1.58
N TYR A 303 -2.86 11.04 -1.60
CA TYR A 303 -3.24 10.22 -2.76
C TYR A 303 -4.61 9.58 -2.54
N ASP A 304 -5.53 9.77 -3.46
CA ASP A 304 -6.86 9.18 -3.43
C ASP A 304 -7.11 8.32 -4.68
N LYS A 305 -7.36 7.02 -4.47
CA LYS A 305 -7.61 6.02 -5.53
C LYS A 305 -9.09 5.81 -5.83
N ASN A 306 -9.98 6.50 -5.13
CA ASN A 306 -11.43 6.38 -5.27
C ASN A 306 -11.99 7.34 -6.33
N CYS A 307 -11.11 8.08 -7.01
CA CYS A 307 -11.47 8.95 -8.12
C CYS A 307 -11.57 8.18 -9.44
N ALA A 308 -12.33 8.73 -10.39
CA ALA A 308 -12.48 8.15 -11.71
C ALA A 308 -12.66 9.23 -12.78
N VAL A 309 -12.25 8.93 -14.01
CA VAL A 309 -12.54 9.75 -15.19
C VAL A 309 -13.64 9.10 -16.00
N TRP A 310 -14.73 9.83 -16.23
CA TRP A 310 -15.88 9.39 -17.00
C TRP A 310 -15.87 10.02 -18.39
N ARG A 311 -16.28 9.26 -19.40
CA ARG A 311 -16.58 9.73 -20.74
C ARG A 311 -18.00 10.24 -20.78
N LEU A 312 -18.19 11.51 -21.10
CA LEU A 312 -19.50 12.08 -21.32
C LEU A 312 -19.86 11.95 -22.81
N VAL A 313 -20.84 11.10 -23.10
CA VAL A 313 -21.45 10.95 -24.44
C VAL A 313 -22.51 12.04 -24.61
N PRO A 314 -22.67 12.66 -25.81
CA PRO A 314 -22.02 12.33 -27.09
C PRO A 314 -20.70 13.05 -27.38
N ASP A 315 -20.31 14.05 -26.58
CA ASP A 315 -19.20 14.95 -26.91
C ASP A 315 -17.80 14.41 -26.60
N ASP A 316 -17.68 13.18 -26.11
CA ASP A 316 -16.43 12.54 -25.67
C ASP A 316 -15.64 13.34 -24.63
N ARG A 317 -16.30 14.23 -23.88
CA ARG A 317 -15.63 15.01 -22.84
C ARG A 317 -15.22 14.08 -21.69
N ALA A 318 -13.97 14.17 -21.27
CA ALA A 318 -13.53 13.52 -20.05
C ALA A 318 -13.96 14.36 -18.82
N ARG A 319 -14.51 13.72 -17.80
CA ARG A 319 -14.84 14.34 -16.51
C ARG A 319 -14.13 13.60 -15.40
N LEU A 320 -13.26 14.30 -14.66
CA LEU A 320 -12.69 13.78 -13.43
C LEU A 320 -13.73 13.89 -12.32
N VAL A 321 -14.20 12.75 -11.85
CA VAL A 321 -15.07 12.61 -10.68
C VAL A 321 -14.20 12.35 -9.46
N LEU A 322 -14.38 13.21 -8.45
CA LEU A 322 -13.60 13.20 -7.22
C LEU A 322 -14.26 12.30 -6.17
N SER A 323 -13.45 11.72 -5.29
CA SER A 323 -13.96 11.04 -4.10
C SER A 323 -14.54 12.06 -3.11
N PRO A 324 -15.32 11.64 -2.10
CA PRO A 324 -15.80 12.54 -1.06
C PRO A 324 -14.68 13.31 -0.35
N THR A 325 -13.52 12.69 -0.15
CA THR A 325 -12.37 13.31 0.53
C THR A 325 -11.72 14.39 -0.33
N VAL A 326 -11.49 14.11 -1.62
CA VAL A 326 -10.91 15.10 -2.55
C VAL A 326 -11.91 16.21 -2.85
N HIS A 327 -13.21 15.89 -2.88
CA HIS A 327 -14.28 16.85 -3.01
C HIS A 327 -14.31 17.81 -1.82
N GLN A 328 -14.27 17.32 -0.58
CA GLN A 328 -14.20 18.19 0.59
C GLN A 328 -12.97 19.11 0.54
N TRP A 329 -11.80 18.57 0.19
CA TRP A 329 -10.60 19.38 0.00
C TRP A 329 -10.78 20.48 -1.06
N LEU A 330 -11.42 20.15 -2.20
CA LEU A 330 -11.70 21.12 -3.25
C LEU A 330 -12.63 22.24 -2.77
N GLU A 331 -13.63 21.91 -1.94
CA GLU A 331 -14.56 22.91 -1.35
C GLU A 331 -13.86 23.80 -0.32
N ASP A 332 -12.94 23.25 0.48
CA ASP A 332 -12.25 23.99 1.53
C ASP A 332 -11.20 24.97 0.98
N ASN A 333 -10.62 24.67 -0.19
CA ASN A 333 -9.46 25.39 -0.72
C ASN A 333 -9.72 26.26 -1.95
N PHE A 334 -10.89 26.15 -2.59
CA PHE A 334 -11.20 26.88 -3.82
C PHE A 334 -12.56 27.58 -3.74
N VAL A 335 -12.63 28.78 -4.31
CA VAL A 335 -13.88 29.50 -4.53
C VAL A 335 -14.31 29.43 -5.99
N THR A 336 -15.58 29.75 -6.25
CA THR A 336 -16.07 29.89 -7.63
C THR A 336 -15.22 30.93 -8.36
N THR A 337 -14.79 30.63 -9.59
CA THR A 337 -13.85 31.39 -10.46
C THR A 337 -12.35 31.08 -10.30
N ASP A 338 -11.96 30.30 -9.29
CA ASP A 338 -10.58 29.84 -9.19
C ASP A 338 -10.22 28.87 -10.32
N GLN A 339 -8.93 28.81 -10.64
CA GLN A 339 -8.40 27.89 -11.63
C GLN A 339 -7.61 26.76 -10.95
N ILE A 340 -7.89 25.54 -11.39
CA ILE A 340 -7.17 24.35 -10.95
C ILE A 340 -6.34 23.77 -12.09
N GLN A 341 -5.08 23.49 -11.80
CA GLN A 341 -4.20 22.78 -12.71
C GLN A 341 -4.34 21.28 -12.47
N VAL A 342 -4.66 20.57 -13.54
CA VAL A 342 -4.79 19.11 -13.64
C VAL A 342 -3.60 18.59 -14.41
N VAL A 343 -2.68 17.88 -13.75
CA VAL A 343 -1.52 17.26 -14.39
C VAL A 343 -1.69 15.74 -14.36
N ALA A 344 -1.97 15.13 -15.50
CA ALA A 344 -2.09 13.68 -15.61
C ALA A 344 -0.76 13.06 -16.04
N ARG A 345 -0.38 11.92 -15.44
CA ARG A 345 0.81 11.13 -15.81
C ARG A 345 0.47 9.64 -15.82
N LYS A 346 1.02 8.90 -16.79
CA LYS A 346 0.91 7.44 -16.82
C LYS A 346 2.06 6.89 -15.99
N LEU A 347 1.72 6.08 -15.00
CA LEU A 347 2.68 5.35 -14.18
C LEU A 347 2.86 3.92 -14.72
N ASP A 348 3.88 3.24 -14.22
CA ASP A 348 4.11 1.82 -14.52
C ASP A 348 2.86 0.99 -14.18
N GLY A 349 2.47 0.07 -15.07
CA GLY A 349 1.31 -0.80 -14.85
C GLY A 349 -0.03 -0.23 -15.32
N ASP A 350 -0.02 0.78 -16.22
CA ASP A 350 -1.21 1.42 -16.80
C ASP A 350 -2.01 2.27 -15.78
N GLU A 351 -1.47 2.50 -14.58
CA GLU A 351 -2.04 3.42 -13.60
C GLU A 351 -1.93 4.87 -14.09
N ILE A 352 -2.97 5.67 -13.84
CA ILE A 352 -2.99 7.09 -14.19
C ILE A 352 -3.06 7.90 -12.91
N GLN A 353 -2.02 8.70 -12.68
CA GLN A 353 -1.99 9.68 -11.60
C GLN A 353 -2.44 11.04 -12.14
N ILE A 354 -3.26 11.75 -11.37
CA ILE A 354 -3.68 13.12 -11.65
C ILE A 354 -3.31 14.00 -10.47
N SER A 355 -2.37 14.92 -10.64
CA SER A 355 -2.08 15.93 -9.63
C SER A 355 -3.02 17.13 -9.81
N LEU A 356 -3.64 17.55 -8.71
CA LEU A 356 -4.41 18.78 -8.61
C LEU A 356 -3.59 19.83 -7.88
N LYS A 357 -3.41 21.00 -8.51
CA LYS A 357 -2.68 22.12 -7.92
C LYS A 357 -3.45 23.44 -8.15
N PRO A 358 -3.47 24.36 -7.16
CA PRO A 358 -3.99 25.70 -7.40
C PRO A 358 -3.10 26.43 -8.41
N VAL A 359 -3.73 27.14 -9.35
CA VAL A 359 -3.03 28.09 -10.22
C VAL A 359 -2.89 29.39 -9.42
N ARG A 360 -1.67 29.70 -8.98
CA ARG A 360 -1.35 30.95 -8.28
C ARG A 360 -1.06 32.07 -9.25
#